data_AF-A0A4Q5YVD1-F1
#
_entry.id   AF-A0A4Q5YVD1-F1
#
_cell.length_a   1.000
_cell.length_b   1.000
_cell.length_c   1.000
_cell.angle_alpha   90.00
_cell.angle_beta   90.00
_cell.angle_gamma   90.00
#
_symmetry.space_group_name_H-M   'P 1'
#
loop_
_entity.id
_entity.type
_entity.pdbx_description
1 polymer ?
#
loop_
_entity_poly.entity_id
_entity_poly.type
_entity_poly.pdbx_seq_one_letter_code
_entity_poly.pdbx_strand_id
1 'polypeptide(L)'
;MCGIAGFVDRAKKSKEKELRSMSTCIRHRGPDADGFFFKEEDGVGLTHRRLSIIDLSEAANQPFYSANGRYCMVFNGEIYNYRDVAATYGIQQRTHSDTEVVIEAFAKKGTACLNDFNGMFSLAIWDLQEQELFLARDRFGKKPMLYYYDGESLFFASELKSFFALDIPKEINTAALQDYLFLEYVPVEQTIIKGITKLKNGHCLRFKNGRINISCYYDLFEKLSPGNHPVTENTALDQLDELLSSSIELRQVSDVPIGAFLSGGTDSSLICAIFQKQNTSPINTFTIGFDVADFDETKYANAVAKHIHSNQKVFSLNDKESIAIVDKLPRIYDEPFAAPSCIPSYLVCKKAREVATVAMSGDGGDELFMGYGYYFTYRTLKNIFRYDLKLGRRLLSSLLPLIGSKYERGARLFRQLDNEALWMHTWSEEQGMFSEKEVSELLARPYRHTAMKESWEKIDQLPIHEFEKISLFDTTNYLANNLLYKMDSASMANSLEVRNPYLDYRLVEYALNLPMNLKINGKTQKYLMKKLSERYLPKELIYRKKWGFPAPIGDWLYKDLSYLIDTWLSKEQLEKHHLFNFSFVNALVKEFRNGKKFHYKRLWSIIVFQMWYAEYFERK
;
A
#
# COMPACT_ATOMS: atom_id res chain seq x y z
N MET A 1 -4.81 6.91 -12.90
CA MET A 1 -4.00 7.79 -12.06
C MET A 1 -2.70 8.11 -12.79
N CYS A 2 -1.96 9.12 -12.37
CA CYS A 2 -0.86 9.66 -13.15
C CYS A 2 0.51 9.11 -12.70
N GLY A 3 1.57 9.57 -13.35
CA GLY A 3 2.95 9.42 -12.89
C GLY A 3 3.63 10.79 -12.89
N ILE A 4 4.38 11.10 -11.84
CA ILE A 4 5.18 12.33 -11.77
C ILE A 4 6.64 12.00 -11.52
N ALA A 5 7.53 12.81 -12.08
CA ALA A 5 8.96 12.75 -11.84
C ALA A 5 9.59 14.11 -12.11
N GLY A 6 10.79 14.33 -11.57
CA GLY A 6 11.52 15.56 -11.81
C GLY A 6 12.73 15.72 -10.91
N PHE A 7 13.37 16.87 -11.04
CA PHE A 7 14.58 17.21 -10.30
C PHE A 7 14.82 18.71 -10.22
N VAL A 8 15.58 19.11 -9.20
CA VAL A 8 16.35 20.35 -9.15
C VAL A 8 17.81 19.94 -8.98
N ASP A 9 18.53 19.92 -10.09
CA ASP A 9 19.94 19.53 -10.18
C ASP A 9 20.81 20.79 -10.22
N ARG A 10 21.40 21.13 -9.08
CA ARG A 10 22.26 22.32 -8.93
C ARG A 10 23.57 22.19 -9.70
N ALA A 11 24.04 20.96 -9.92
CA ALA A 11 25.22 20.69 -10.72
C ALA A 11 24.92 20.75 -12.23
N LYS A 12 23.63 20.81 -12.62
CA LYS A 12 23.14 20.92 -14.00
C LYS A 12 23.65 19.80 -14.91
N LYS A 13 23.86 18.62 -14.34
CA LYS A 13 24.30 17.41 -15.06
C LYS A 13 23.13 16.79 -15.82
N SER A 14 21.96 16.79 -15.20
CA SER A 14 20.70 16.27 -15.75
C SER A 14 20.18 17.18 -16.85
N LYS A 15 19.89 16.61 -18.01
CA LYS A 15 19.34 17.31 -19.18
C LYS A 15 17.90 16.89 -19.41
N GLU A 16 17.27 17.52 -20.40
CA GLU A 16 15.91 17.18 -20.80
C GLU A 16 15.78 15.70 -21.21
N LYS A 17 16.85 15.11 -21.74
CA LYS A 17 16.89 13.68 -22.09
C LYS A 17 16.62 12.79 -20.88
N GLU A 18 17.30 13.04 -19.75
CA GLU A 18 17.10 12.29 -18.51
C GLU A 18 15.65 12.46 -18.00
N LEU A 19 15.09 13.67 -18.08
CA LEU A 19 13.69 13.94 -17.71
C LEU A 19 12.71 13.12 -18.58
N ARG A 20 12.97 13.02 -19.89
CA ARG A 20 12.18 12.21 -20.82
C ARG A 20 12.33 10.71 -20.55
N SER A 21 13.52 10.25 -20.17
CA SER A 21 13.76 8.87 -19.76
C SER A 21 13.02 8.53 -18.47
N MET A 22 13.08 9.38 -17.44
CA MET A 22 12.27 9.24 -16.21
C MET A 22 10.78 9.11 -16.54
N SER A 23 10.26 10.01 -17.40
CA SER A 23 8.87 9.98 -17.85
C SER A 23 8.50 8.67 -18.56
N THR A 24 9.42 8.11 -19.35
CA THR A 24 9.19 6.88 -20.12
C THR A 24 9.05 5.67 -19.19
N CYS A 25 9.87 5.59 -18.14
CA CYS A 25 9.82 4.52 -17.14
C CYS A 25 8.45 4.40 -16.45
N ILE A 26 7.70 5.51 -16.35
CA ILE A 26 6.39 5.57 -15.65
C ILE A 26 5.20 5.73 -16.60
N ARG A 27 5.38 5.48 -17.90
CA ARG A 27 4.31 5.61 -18.91
C ARG A 27 3.09 4.73 -18.63
N HIS A 28 3.27 3.54 -18.05
CA HIS A 28 2.15 2.64 -17.70
C HIS A 28 1.16 3.27 -16.75
N ARG A 29 1.60 4.23 -15.92
CA ARG A 29 0.71 4.91 -14.98
C ARG A 29 -0.30 5.78 -15.73
N GLY A 30 0.21 6.65 -16.62
CA GLY A 30 -0.59 7.59 -17.40
C GLY A 30 -0.28 7.50 -18.90
N PRO A 31 -1.03 6.67 -19.65
CA PRO A 31 -0.79 6.44 -21.06
C PRO A 31 -1.40 7.50 -22.00
N ASP A 32 -2.30 8.37 -21.49
CA ASP A 32 -3.16 9.21 -22.33
C ASP A 32 -2.45 10.47 -22.83
N ALA A 33 -1.58 11.07 -22.01
CA ALA A 33 -0.76 12.22 -22.39
C ALA A 33 0.55 12.29 -21.59
N ASP A 34 1.52 13.04 -22.08
CA ASP A 34 2.70 13.46 -21.32
C ASP A 34 2.93 14.96 -21.40
N GLY A 35 3.72 15.47 -20.45
CA GLY A 35 4.12 16.86 -20.43
C GLY A 35 5.43 17.07 -19.69
N PHE A 36 6.08 18.18 -20.02
CA PHE A 36 7.43 18.50 -19.58
C PHE A 36 7.55 20.01 -19.30
N PHE A 37 8.20 20.33 -18.20
CA PHE A 37 8.74 21.64 -17.90
C PHE A 37 10.24 21.44 -17.65
N PHE A 38 11.09 22.11 -18.41
CA PHE A 38 12.54 22.04 -18.24
C PHE A 38 13.14 23.43 -18.41
N LYS A 39 13.95 23.85 -17.46
CA LYS A 39 14.68 25.12 -17.51
C LYS A 39 16.13 24.87 -17.14
N GLU A 40 16.98 24.80 -18.16
CA GLU A 40 18.40 24.47 -18.04
C GLU A 40 19.17 25.46 -17.14
N GLU A 41 18.84 26.75 -17.23
CA GLU A 41 19.47 27.81 -16.43
C GLU A 41 19.28 27.60 -14.92
N ASP A 42 18.15 27.04 -14.52
CA ASP A 42 17.80 26.78 -13.13
C ASP A 42 18.12 25.32 -12.71
N GLY A 43 18.50 24.46 -13.68
CA GLY A 43 18.72 23.03 -13.44
C GLY A 43 17.46 22.27 -13.03
N VAL A 44 16.27 22.75 -13.41
CA VAL A 44 14.98 22.19 -12.97
C VAL A 44 14.27 21.47 -14.11
N GLY A 45 13.68 20.32 -13.79
CA GLY A 45 12.83 19.54 -14.68
C GLY A 45 11.62 18.95 -13.93
N LEU A 46 10.43 19.08 -14.48
CA LEU A 46 9.21 18.41 -14.02
C LEU A 46 8.55 17.70 -15.20
N THR A 47 8.10 16.46 -14.99
CA THR A 47 7.36 15.69 -15.99
C THR A 47 6.15 15.00 -15.39
N HIS A 48 5.13 14.84 -16.21
CA HIS A 48 3.88 14.19 -15.86
C HIS A 48 3.45 13.22 -16.96
N ARG A 49 2.91 12.06 -16.54
CA ARG A 49 2.23 11.06 -17.36
C ARG A 49 0.77 11.02 -16.94
N ARG A 50 -0.15 11.32 -17.84
CA ARG A 50 -1.56 11.52 -17.55
C ARG A 50 -2.38 10.27 -17.80
N LEU A 51 -3.19 9.88 -16.82
CA LEU A 51 -4.42 9.13 -17.08
C LEU A 51 -5.58 10.10 -16.90
N SER A 52 -6.33 10.37 -17.96
CA SER A 52 -7.40 11.37 -17.95
C SER A 52 -8.66 10.79 -17.32
N ILE A 53 -9.05 11.33 -16.16
CA ILE A 53 -10.22 10.88 -15.39
C ILE A 53 -11.25 12.02 -15.22
N ILE A 54 -10.79 13.20 -14.81
CA ILE A 54 -11.59 14.42 -14.73
C ILE A 54 -11.04 15.43 -15.74
N ASP A 55 -11.94 16.03 -16.52
CA ASP A 55 -11.68 16.96 -17.61
C ASP A 55 -10.77 16.34 -18.68
N LEU A 56 -11.34 15.60 -19.62
CA LEU A 56 -10.57 14.84 -20.63
C LEU A 56 -9.88 15.75 -21.69
N SER A 57 -10.03 17.07 -21.59
CA SER A 57 -9.45 18.01 -22.54
C SER A 57 -7.94 18.18 -22.32
N GLU A 58 -7.25 18.68 -23.35
CA GLU A 58 -5.84 19.05 -23.25
C GLU A 58 -5.58 20.22 -22.29
N ALA A 59 -6.61 21.02 -21.97
CA ALA A 59 -6.49 22.16 -21.06
C ALA A 59 -6.15 21.72 -19.62
N ALA A 60 -6.48 20.47 -19.26
CA ALA A 60 -6.14 19.86 -17.98
C ALA A 60 -4.83 19.04 -18.03
N ASN A 61 -4.06 19.09 -19.12
CA ASN A 61 -2.73 18.49 -19.17
C ASN A 61 -1.77 19.21 -18.21
N GLN A 62 -0.77 18.47 -17.75
CA GLN A 62 0.25 18.97 -16.82
C GLN A 62 1.64 18.79 -17.42
N PRO A 63 2.64 19.63 -17.08
CA PRO A 63 2.66 20.59 -15.98
C PRO A 63 1.65 21.73 -16.06
N PHE A 64 0.96 22.00 -14.96
CA PHE A 64 -0.10 23.02 -14.88
C PHE A 64 0.44 24.31 -14.26
N TYR A 65 -0.01 25.47 -14.76
CA TYR A 65 0.46 26.78 -14.28
C TYR A 65 -0.62 27.54 -13.52
N SER A 66 -0.23 28.22 -12.46
CA SER A 66 -1.13 29.10 -11.72
C SER A 66 -1.54 30.30 -12.58
N ALA A 67 -2.70 30.90 -12.31
CA ALA A 67 -3.22 32.04 -13.04
C ALA A 67 -2.30 33.26 -13.01
N ASN A 68 -1.53 33.42 -11.93
CA ASN A 68 -0.52 34.47 -11.80
C ASN A 68 0.85 34.09 -12.43
N GLY A 69 0.98 32.91 -13.03
CA GLY A 69 2.21 32.43 -13.68
C GLY A 69 3.37 32.10 -12.73
N ARG A 70 3.20 32.21 -11.41
CA ARG A 70 4.28 32.00 -10.42
C ARG A 70 4.60 30.53 -10.19
N TYR A 71 3.62 29.65 -10.27
CA TYR A 71 3.77 28.24 -9.89
C TYR A 71 3.59 27.34 -11.10
N CYS A 72 4.45 26.31 -11.20
CA CYS A 72 4.33 25.21 -12.15
C CYS A 72 4.20 23.90 -11.37
N MET A 73 3.16 23.11 -11.62
CA MET A 73 2.85 21.92 -10.84
C MET A 73 2.79 20.67 -11.70
N VAL A 74 3.27 19.55 -11.15
CA VAL A 74 2.86 18.20 -11.56
C VAL A 74 2.20 17.50 -10.37
N PHE A 75 1.10 16.82 -10.63
CA PHE A 75 0.14 16.31 -9.65
C PHE A 75 -0.34 14.94 -10.08
N ASN A 76 -0.22 13.99 -9.16
CA ASN A 76 -0.68 12.62 -9.32
C ASN A 76 -1.63 12.29 -8.18
N GLY A 77 -2.92 12.30 -8.46
CA GLY A 77 -3.95 12.17 -7.45
C GLY A 77 -5.33 12.62 -7.90
N GLU A 78 -6.21 12.73 -6.92
CA GLU A 78 -7.56 13.27 -7.02
C GLU A 78 -7.89 14.03 -5.72
N ILE A 79 -8.38 15.26 -5.84
CA ILE A 79 -9.01 16.00 -4.74
C ILE A 79 -10.53 15.93 -4.91
N TYR A 80 -11.16 14.99 -4.21
CA TYR A 80 -12.57 14.68 -4.38
C TYR A 80 -13.50 15.86 -4.03
N ASN A 81 -13.10 16.70 -3.07
CA ASN A 81 -13.85 17.89 -2.65
C ASN A 81 -13.37 19.18 -3.33
N TYR A 82 -12.73 19.10 -4.51
CA TYR A 82 -12.16 20.28 -5.18
C TYR A 82 -13.19 21.41 -5.43
N ARG A 83 -14.46 21.07 -5.67
CA ARG A 83 -15.54 22.08 -5.84
C ARG A 83 -15.79 22.86 -4.55
N ASP A 84 -15.77 22.19 -3.41
CA ASP A 84 -15.94 22.84 -2.10
C ASP A 84 -14.74 23.75 -1.79
N VAL A 85 -13.52 23.28 -2.09
CA VAL A 85 -12.30 24.08 -1.95
C VAL A 85 -12.33 25.31 -2.85
N ALA A 86 -12.75 25.15 -4.12
CA ALA A 86 -12.87 26.25 -5.06
C ALA A 86 -13.86 27.31 -4.57
N ALA A 87 -15.02 26.88 -4.08
CA ALA A 87 -16.02 27.77 -3.47
C ALA A 87 -15.47 28.49 -2.23
N THR A 88 -14.86 27.75 -1.30
CA THR A 88 -14.31 28.28 -0.04
C THR A 88 -13.24 29.34 -0.29
N TYR A 89 -12.42 29.16 -1.32
CA TYR A 89 -11.32 30.07 -1.63
C TYR A 89 -11.65 31.09 -2.73
N GLY A 90 -12.86 31.08 -3.28
CA GLY A 90 -13.25 31.94 -4.40
C GLY A 90 -12.31 31.77 -5.61
N ILE A 91 -12.06 30.53 -6.01
CA ILE A 91 -11.23 30.20 -7.19
C ILE A 91 -12.14 30.22 -8.42
N GLN A 92 -11.80 31.08 -9.38
CA GLN A 92 -12.46 31.11 -10.69
C GLN A 92 -11.76 30.08 -11.60
N GLN A 93 -12.43 28.98 -11.87
CA GLN A 93 -11.86 27.85 -12.61
C GLN A 93 -11.92 28.12 -14.13
N ARG A 94 -10.82 27.83 -14.83
CA ARG A 94 -10.72 27.83 -16.30
C ARG A 94 -10.99 26.44 -16.90
N THR A 95 -10.84 25.41 -16.09
CA THR A 95 -10.99 23.99 -16.40
C THR A 95 -11.99 23.36 -15.44
N HIS A 96 -12.44 22.14 -15.73
CA HIS A 96 -13.27 21.36 -14.81
C HIS A 96 -12.46 20.38 -13.95
N SER A 97 -11.12 20.41 -14.09
CA SER A 97 -10.18 19.56 -13.36
C SER A 97 -9.95 20.02 -11.93
N ASP A 98 -9.79 19.07 -11.03
CA ASP A 98 -9.29 19.29 -9.68
C ASP A 98 -7.85 19.84 -9.67
N THR A 99 -7.04 19.51 -10.69
CA THR A 99 -5.66 19.96 -10.86
C THR A 99 -5.53 21.49 -10.77
N GLU A 100 -6.44 22.23 -11.41
CA GLU A 100 -6.43 23.70 -11.35
C GLU A 100 -6.73 24.19 -9.93
N VAL A 101 -7.71 23.59 -9.25
CA VAL A 101 -8.05 23.99 -7.89
C VAL A 101 -6.87 23.76 -6.95
N VAL A 102 -6.13 22.67 -7.10
CA VAL A 102 -4.94 22.38 -6.26
C VAL A 102 -3.91 23.50 -6.36
N ILE A 103 -3.53 23.89 -7.58
CA ILE A 103 -2.48 24.90 -7.76
C ILE A 103 -2.96 26.31 -7.37
N GLU A 104 -4.21 26.66 -7.64
CA GLU A 104 -4.78 27.95 -7.24
C GLU A 104 -4.98 28.04 -5.71
N ALA A 105 -5.37 26.94 -5.08
CA ALA A 105 -5.44 26.83 -3.62
C ALA A 105 -4.07 27.03 -2.97
N PHE A 106 -3.03 26.40 -3.53
CA PHE A 106 -1.65 26.62 -3.10
C PHE A 106 -1.21 28.06 -3.32
N ALA A 107 -1.53 28.65 -4.48
CA ALA A 107 -1.18 30.04 -4.77
C ALA A 107 -1.81 31.04 -3.76
N LYS A 108 -3.01 30.74 -3.25
CA LYS A 108 -3.74 31.57 -2.28
C LYS A 108 -3.35 31.33 -0.82
N LYS A 109 -3.12 30.08 -0.41
CA LYS A 109 -2.96 29.69 1.01
C LYS A 109 -1.60 29.06 1.33
N GLY A 110 -0.74 28.87 0.34
CA GLY A 110 0.49 28.11 0.48
C GLY A 110 0.21 26.69 0.98
N THR A 111 1.06 26.19 1.87
CA THR A 111 0.96 24.82 2.40
C THR A 111 -0.26 24.56 3.28
N ALA A 112 -0.93 25.61 3.76
CA ALA A 112 -2.12 25.44 4.60
C ALA A 112 -3.28 24.77 3.84
N CYS A 113 -3.35 24.88 2.51
CA CYS A 113 -4.42 24.29 1.70
C CYS A 113 -4.49 22.76 1.79
N LEU A 114 -3.37 22.10 2.13
CA LEU A 114 -3.32 20.63 2.25
C LEU A 114 -4.28 20.10 3.32
N ASN A 115 -4.59 20.92 4.35
CA ASN A 115 -5.54 20.57 5.40
C ASN A 115 -6.99 20.49 4.90
N ASP A 116 -7.31 21.19 3.81
CA ASP A 116 -8.67 21.29 3.29
C ASP A 116 -8.94 20.29 2.17
N PHE A 117 -7.91 19.62 1.67
CA PHE A 117 -8.03 18.60 0.62
C PHE A 117 -8.56 17.28 1.18
N ASN A 118 -9.69 16.79 0.68
CA ASN A 118 -10.13 15.40 0.85
C ASN A 118 -9.79 14.62 -0.43
N GLY A 119 -8.74 13.82 -0.39
CA GLY A 119 -8.22 13.22 -1.60
C GLY A 119 -7.14 12.16 -1.38
N MET A 120 -6.52 11.80 -2.50
CA MET A 120 -5.32 10.96 -2.56
C MET A 120 -4.37 11.66 -3.52
N PHE A 121 -3.12 11.93 -3.12
CA PHE A 121 -2.25 12.75 -3.94
C PHE A 121 -0.77 12.66 -3.59
N SER A 122 0.02 12.88 -4.63
CA SER A 122 1.43 13.23 -4.58
C SER A 122 1.61 14.39 -5.54
N LEU A 123 2.20 15.51 -5.10
CA LEU A 123 2.36 16.71 -5.94
C LEU A 123 3.76 17.30 -5.81
N ALA A 124 4.19 17.95 -6.87
CA ALA A 124 5.42 18.74 -6.94
C ALA A 124 5.10 20.11 -7.56
N ILE A 125 5.45 21.18 -6.86
CA ILE A 125 5.24 22.57 -7.29
C ILE A 125 6.59 23.28 -7.33
N TRP A 126 6.95 23.81 -8.48
CA TRP A 126 8.07 24.72 -8.64
C TRP A 126 7.59 26.17 -8.55
N ASP A 127 8.15 26.93 -7.61
CA ASP A 127 7.98 28.38 -7.53
C ASP A 127 9.00 29.06 -8.45
N LEU A 128 8.53 29.62 -9.57
CA LEU A 128 9.38 30.27 -10.57
C LEU A 128 10.02 31.57 -10.05
N GLN A 129 9.46 32.19 -9.02
CA GLN A 129 9.99 33.43 -8.44
C GLN A 129 11.02 33.14 -7.35
N GLU A 130 10.68 32.24 -6.44
CA GLU A 130 11.52 31.93 -5.27
C GLU A 130 12.54 30.82 -5.50
N GLN A 131 12.49 30.16 -6.67
CA GLN A 131 13.30 29.00 -7.02
C GLN A 131 13.26 27.92 -5.92
N GLU A 132 12.05 27.56 -5.52
CA GLU A 132 11.77 26.57 -4.49
C GLU A 132 10.94 25.42 -5.06
N LEU A 133 11.38 24.19 -4.79
CA LEU A 133 10.60 22.99 -5.07
C LEU A 133 9.84 22.57 -3.81
N PHE A 134 8.52 22.43 -3.94
CA PHE A 134 7.63 21.93 -2.91
C PHE A 134 7.07 20.57 -3.31
N LEU A 135 7.24 19.55 -2.46
CA LEU A 135 6.65 18.23 -2.62
C LEU A 135 5.65 17.97 -1.49
N ALA A 136 4.54 17.29 -1.77
CA ALA A 136 3.63 16.82 -0.72
C ALA A 136 3.07 15.42 -1.04
N ARG A 137 2.80 14.65 0.01
CA ARG A 137 2.19 13.32 -0.06
C ARG A 137 0.97 13.25 0.85
N ASP A 138 -0.12 12.64 0.38
CA ASP A 138 -1.38 12.57 1.10
C ASP A 138 -1.30 11.92 2.48
N ARG A 139 -2.34 12.16 3.29
CA ARG A 139 -2.47 11.78 4.71
C ARG A 139 -2.13 10.32 5.01
N PHE A 140 -2.51 9.42 4.12
CA PHE A 140 -2.38 7.97 4.32
C PHE A 140 -1.37 7.34 3.35
N GLY A 141 -0.68 8.15 2.55
CA GLY A 141 0.35 7.69 1.62
C GLY A 141 -0.22 6.85 0.49
N LYS A 142 -1.49 7.08 0.10
CA LYS A 142 -2.14 6.35 -0.99
C LYS A 142 -1.34 6.48 -2.27
N LYS A 143 -0.83 7.68 -2.58
CA LYS A 143 0.00 7.92 -3.77
C LYS A 143 1.48 7.99 -3.40
N PRO A 144 2.38 7.37 -4.20
CA PRO A 144 3.78 7.32 -3.88
C PRO A 144 4.48 8.66 -4.16
N MET A 145 5.44 9.01 -3.30
CA MET A 145 6.36 10.13 -3.50
C MET A 145 7.73 9.68 -2.98
N LEU A 146 8.64 9.42 -3.90
CA LEU A 146 10.03 9.04 -3.62
C LEU A 146 10.94 10.22 -3.91
N TYR A 147 12.03 10.36 -3.15
CA TYR A 147 13.04 11.36 -3.43
C TYR A 147 14.46 10.85 -3.16
N TYR A 148 15.43 11.42 -3.87
CA TYR A 148 16.86 11.25 -3.67
C TYR A 148 17.48 12.64 -3.44
N TYR A 149 18.31 12.76 -2.42
CA TYR A 149 19.01 14.00 -2.07
C TYR A 149 20.50 13.69 -1.90
N ASP A 150 21.35 14.32 -2.70
CA ASP A 150 22.81 14.09 -2.69
C ASP A 150 23.58 15.08 -1.79
N GLY A 151 22.86 15.96 -1.08
CA GLY A 151 23.45 17.04 -0.29
C GLY A 151 23.35 18.41 -0.95
N GLU A 152 23.16 18.46 -2.27
CA GLU A 152 23.01 19.72 -3.02
C GLU A 152 21.80 19.72 -3.95
N SER A 153 21.45 18.59 -4.56
CA SER A 153 20.40 18.43 -5.56
C SER A 153 19.31 17.49 -5.06
N LEU A 154 18.07 17.71 -5.53
CA LEU A 154 16.91 16.89 -5.18
C LEU A 154 16.26 16.31 -6.43
N PHE A 155 16.00 15.01 -6.41
CA PHE A 155 15.30 14.27 -7.46
C PHE A 155 14.07 13.60 -6.86
N PHE A 156 12.97 13.51 -7.59
CA PHE A 156 11.75 12.87 -7.10
C PHE A 156 11.04 12.07 -8.20
N ALA A 157 10.26 11.07 -7.79
CA ALA A 157 9.42 10.31 -8.70
C ALA A 157 8.30 9.55 -7.96
N SER A 158 7.28 9.14 -8.72
CA SER A 158 6.27 8.19 -8.26
C SER A 158 6.83 6.76 -8.08
N GLU A 159 7.85 6.39 -8.85
CA GLU A 159 8.37 5.01 -8.93
C GLU A 159 9.91 5.00 -9.03
N LEU A 160 10.56 4.06 -8.32
CA LEU A 160 12.00 3.79 -8.27
C LEU A 160 12.63 3.65 -9.65
N LYS A 161 11.98 2.96 -10.59
CA LYS A 161 12.47 2.82 -11.98
C LYS A 161 12.81 4.14 -12.67
N SER A 162 12.20 5.25 -12.25
CA SER A 162 12.54 6.58 -12.79
C SER A 162 13.97 6.99 -12.43
N PHE A 163 14.45 6.63 -11.23
CA PHE A 163 15.81 6.95 -10.78
C PHE A 163 16.88 6.14 -11.50
N PHE A 164 16.53 4.98 -12.09
CA PHE A 164 17.45 4.21 -12.91
C PHE A 164 17.82 4.92 -14.22
N ALA A 165 17.00 5.90 -14.66
CA ALA A 165 17.30 6.77 -15.79
C ALA A 165 18.32 7.88 -15.46
N LEU A 166 18.63 8.10 -14.18
CA LEU A 166 19.54 9.15 -13.72
C LEU A 166 20.94 8.60 -13.44
N ASP A 167 21.94 9.46 -13.56
CA ASP A 167 23.32 9.15 -13.12
C ASP A 167 23.50 9.37 -11.61
N ILE A 168 22.75 8.60 -10.82
CA ILE A 168 22.90 8.54 -9.35
C ILE A 168 23.43 7.18 -8.91
N PRO A 169 24.05 7.08 -7.71
CA PRO A 169 24.45 5.81 -7.13
C PRO A 169 23.26 4.85 -6.98
N LYS A 170 23.43 3.62 -7.47
CA LYS A 170 22.44 2.54 -7.40
C LYS A 170 23.05 1.44 -6.56
N GLU A 171 22.94 1.55 -5.24
CA GLU A 171 23.45 0.57 -4.29
C GLU A 171 22.28 -0.08 -3.55
N ILE A 172 22.38 -1.37 -3.23
CA ILE A 172 21.38 -2.03 -2.39
C ILE A 172 21.46 -1.47 -0.96
N ASN A 173 20.32 -1.05 -0.44
CA ASN A 173 20.16 -0.77 0.97
C ASN A 173 20.05 -2.09 1.75
N THR A 174 21.14 -2.52 2.39
CA THR A 174 21.16 -3.78 3.14
C THR A 174 20.17 -3.77 4.32
N ALA A 175 19.95 -2.62 4.97
CA ALA A 175 18.97 -2.53 6.06
C ALA A 175 17.54 -2.75 5.55
N ALA A 176 17.19 -2.13 4.41
CA ALA A 176 15.90 -2.37 3.76
C ALA A 176 15.73 -3.82 3.29
N LEU A 177 16.80 -4.47 2.81
CA LEU A 177 16.78 -5.89 2.46
C LEU A 177 16.51 -6.78 3.70
N GLN A 178 17.16 -6.47 4.83
CA GLN A 178 16.92 -7.16 6.09
C GLN A 178 15.47 -6.99 6.56
N ASP A 179 14.95 -5.76 6.52
CA ASP A 179 13.56 -5.45 6.86
C ASP A 179 12.57 -6.17 5.92
N TYR A 180 12.84 -6.20 4.61
CA TYR A 180 12.04 -6.93 3.63
C TYR A 180 11.94 -8.43 3.95
N LEU A 181 13.06 -9.08 4.29
CA LEU A 181 13.09 -10.50 4.65
C LEU A 181 12.33 -10.76 5.97
N PHE A 182 12.30 -9.78 6.88
CA PHE A 182 11.57 -9.86 8.14
C PHE A 182 10.07 -9.57 7.99
N LEU A 183 9.69 -8.62 7.12
CA LEU A 183 8.35 -8.03 7.04
C LEU A 183 7.54 -8.39 5.80
N GLU A 184 8.16 -8.97 4.75
CA GLU A 184 7.60 -9.21 3.39
C GLU A 184 7.63 -8.00 2.44
N TYR A 185 7.89 -6.80 2.96
CA TYR A 185 7.91 -5.51 2.23
C TYR A 185 8.97 -4.58 2.82
N VAL A 186 9.37 -3.56 2.06
CA VAL A 186 10.30 -2.52 2.54
C VAL A 186 9.52 -1.43 3.31
N PRO A 187 9.79 -1.21 4.61
CA PRO A 187 9.02 -0.30 5.45
C PRO A 187 9.26 1.18 5.12
N VAL A 188 8.57 2.05 5.87
CA VAL A 188 8.56 3.51 5.68
C VAL A 188 9.97 4.11 5.72
N GLU A 189 10.13 5.24 5.03
CA GLU A 189 11.39 6.01 4.92
C GLU A 189 12.57 5.28 4.28
N GLN A 190 12.38 4.05 3.83
CA GLN A 190 13.38 3.28 3.13
C GLN A 190 12.88 2.84 1.77
N THR A 191 13.82 2.63 0.87
CA THR A 191 13.61 1.82 -0.34
C THR A 191 14.72 0.77 -0.40
N ILE A 192 14.53 -0.22 -1.26
CA ILE A 192 15.58 -1.21 -1.53
C ILE A 192 16.88 -0.59 -2.10
N ILE A 193 16.81 0.64 -2.61
CA ILE A 193 17.96 1.41 -3.10
C ILE A 193 18.43 2.42 -2.05
N LYS A 194 19.71 2.38 -1.72
CA LYS A 194 20.32 3.25 -0.72
C LYS A 194 20.26 4.71 -1.17
N GLY A 195 19.83 5.59 -0.27
CA GLY A 195 19.73 7.04 -0.50
C GLY A 195 18.40 7.49 -1.12
N ILE A 196 17.61 6.59 -1.71
CA ILE A 196 16.27 6.91 -2.18
C ILE A 196 15.28 6.64 -1.05
N THR A 197 14.49 7.65 -0.71
CA THR A 197 13.62 7.69 0.47
C THR A 197 12.16 7.90 0.06
N LYS A 198 11.25 7.22 0.75
CA LYS A 198 9.81 7.48 0.69
C LYS A 198 9.48 8.72 1.52
N LEU A 199 8.86 9.75 0.95
CA LEU A 199 8.30 10.85 1.73
C LEU A 199 7.20 10.28 2.64
N LYS A 200 7.25 10.56 3.95
CA LYS A 200 6.24 10.09 4.91
C LYS A 200 4.84 10.56 4.50
N ASN A 201 3.81 9.77 4.79
CA ASN A 201 2.43 10.19 4.58
C ASN A 201 2.09 11.40 5.47
N GLY A 202 1.22 12.30 4.99
CA GLY A 202 0.88 13.51 5.73
C GLY A 202 2.04 14.52 5.88
N HIS A 203 3.10 14.39 5.08
CA HIS A 203 4.26 15.29 5.10
C HIS A 203 4.44 16.03 3.79
N CYS A 204 5.15 17.14 3.88
CA CYS A 204 5.66 17.89 2.75
C CYS A 204 7.15 18.16 2.89
N LEU A 205 7.80 18.40 1.75
CA LEU A 205 9.23 18.68 1.65
C LEU A 205 9.41 19.96 0.84
N ARG A 206 10.13 20.93 1.41
CA ARG A 206 10.60 22.14 0.71
C ARG A 206 12.08 22.00 0.41
N PHE A 207 12.47 22.31 -0.81
CA PHE A 207 13.85 22.34 -1.23
C PHE A 207 14.19 23.70 -1.83
N LYS A 208 15.10 24.41 -1.17
CA LYS A 208 15.58 25.73 -1.57
C LYS A 208 17.05 25.86 -1.24
N ASN A 209 17.83 26.42 -2.16
CA ASN A 209 19.26 26.69 -1.95
C ASN A 209 20.09 25.48 -1.45
N GLY A 210 19.81 24.29 -1.98
CA GLY A 210 20.55 23.08 -1.59
C GLY A 210 20.23 22.62 -0.16
N ARG A 211 19.04 22.93 0.36
CA ARG A 211 18.60 22.49 1.69
C ARG A 211 17.19 21.95 1.63
N ILE A 212 16.97 20.84 2.31
CA ILE A 212 15.65 20.25 2.50
C ILE A 212 15.07 20.67 3.85
N ASN A 213 13.77 20.92 3.89
CA ASN A 213 12.98 21.05 5.11
C ASN A 213 11.74 20.16 4.96
N ILE A 214 11.58 19.20 5.88
CA ILE A 214 10.43 18.30 5.90
C ILE A 214 9.55 18.68 7.08
N SER A 215 8.25 18.83 6.83
CA SER A 215 7.28 19.12 7.88
C SER A 215 6.04 18.23 7.74
N CYS A 216 5.43 17.92 8.89
CA CYS A 216 4.17 17.20 8.96
C CYS A 216 3.02 18.21 8.86
N TYR A 217 2.07 17.96 7.97
CA TYR A 217 0.80 18.72 7.90
C TYR A 217 -0.39 17.90 8.40
N TYR A 218 -0.23 16.58 8.55
CA TYR A 218 -1.26 15.70 9.09
C TYR A 218 -0.63 14.57 9.89
N ASP A 219 -0.87 14.58 11.20
CA ASP A 219 -0.53 13.48 12.10
C ASP A 219 -1.82 12.83 12.64
N LEU A 220 -1.98 11.52 12.41
CA LEU A 220 -3.10 10.75 12.94
C LEU A 220 -3.07 10.66 14.47
N PHE A 221 -1.88 10.71 15.09
CA PHE A 221 -1.74 10.70 16.54
C PHE A 221 -2.40 11.91 17.20
N GLU A 222 -2.40 13.07 16.53
CA GLU A 222 -3.06 14.29 17.00
C GLU A 222 -4.58 14.23 16.91
N LYS A 223 -5.14 13.22 16.22
CA LYS A 223 -6.59 13.01 16.07
C LYS A 223 -7.15 12.04 17.10
N LEU A 224 -6.29 11.40 17.89
CA LEU A 224 -6.70 10.52 18.96
C LEU A 224 -7.19 11.36 20.14
N SER A 225 -8.39 11.07 20.61
CA SER A 225 -9.02 11.67 21.79
C SER A 225 -9.38 10.57 22.79
N PRO A 226 -8.40 10.05 23.57
CA PRO A 226 -8.64 8.98 24.52
C PRO A 226 -9.62 9.42 25.61
N GLY A 227 -10.70 8.67 25.80
CA GLY A 227 -11.48 8.74 27.04
C GLY A 227 -12.65 9.72 27.08
N ASN A 228 -13.54 9.75 26.08
CA ASN A 228 -15.01 9.80 26.24
C ASN A 228 -15.70 10.48 25.06
N HIS A 229 -16.53 9.72 24.34
CA HIS A 229 -17.93 10.12 24.17
C HIS A 229 -18.78 8.86 24.35
N PRO A 230 -19.66 8.76 25.36
CA PRO A 230 -20.65 7.70 25.41
C PRO A 230 -21.57 7.87 24.19
N VAL A 231 -21.25 7.14 23.12
CA VAL A 231 -22.07 7.09 21.91
C VAL A 231 -22.89 5.81 21.94
N THR A 232 -24.19 5.94 21.69
CA THR A 232 -25.04 4.75 21.56
C THR A 232 -24.69 3.99 20.28
N GLU A 233 -24.96 2.68 20.26
CA GLU A 233 -24.74 1.88 19.04
C GLU A 233 -25.48 2.47 17.83
N ASN A 234 -26.72 2.94 18.00
CA ASN A 234 -27.51 3.53 16.92
C ASN A 234 -26.89 4.83 16.39
N THR A 235 -26.53 5.75 17.28
CA THR A 235 -25.86 7.01 16.87
C THR A 235 -24.54 6.71 16.16
N ALA A 236 -23.78 5.72 16.63
CA ALA A 236 -22.54 5.34 15.98
C ALA A 236 -22.77 4.71 14.60
N LEU A 237 -23.83 3.90 14.45
CA LEU A 237 -24.21 3.33 13.16
C LEU A 237 -24.63 4.40 12.16
N ASP A 238 -25.44 5.37 12.57
CA ASP A 238 -25.91 6.45 11.70
C ASP A 238 -24.76 7.34 11.24
N GLN A 239 -23.85 7.70 12.16
CA GLN A 239 -22.65 8.48 11.81
C GLN A 239 -21.72 7.71 10.87
N LEU A 240 -21.54 6.41 11.08
CA LEU A 240 -20.75 5.56 10.20
C LEU A 240 -21.38 5.47 8.80
N ASP A 241 -22.69 5.30 8.73
CA ASP A 241 -23.46 5.24 7.47
C ASP A 241 -23.32 6.55 6.69
N GLU A 242 -23.48 7.69 7.37
CA GLU A 242 -23.33 9.02 6.78
C GLU A 242 -21.91 9.26 6.24
N LEU A 243 -20.88 9.01 7.06
CA LEU A 243 -19.49 9.24 6.67
C LEU A 243 -19.05 8.31 5.54
N LEU A 244 -19.43 7.04 5.58
CA LEU A 244 -19.08 6.09 4.53
C LEU A 244 -19.85 6.39 3.24
N SER A 245 -21.13 6.75 3.33
CA SER A 245 -21.93 7.17 2.18
C SER A 245 -21.37 8.42 1.51
N SER A 246 -21.04 9.46 2.29
CA SER A 246 -20.39 10.67 1.78
C SER A 246 -19.02 10.35 1.16
N SER A 247 -18.24 9.47 1.79
CA SER A 247 -16.93 9.06 1.27
C SER A 247 -17.02 8.35 -0.09
N ILE A 248 -18.02 7.48 -0.26
CA ILE A 248 -18.29 6.77 -1.52
C ILE A 248 -18.76 7.77 -2.58
N GLU A 249 -19.70 8.65 -2.25
CA GLU A 249 -20.20 9.69 -3.14
C GLU A 249 -19.08 10.59 -3.68
N LEU A 250 -18.22 11.12 -2.81
CA LEU A 250 -17.06 11.93 -3.21
C LEU A 250 -16.13 11.20 -4.20
N ARG A 251 -16.03 9.87 -4.09
CA ARG A 251 -15.20 9.05 -4.98
C ARG A 251 -15.88 8.63 -6.27
N GLN A 252 -17.11 9.07 -6.52
CA GLN A 252 -17.80 8.85 -7.80
C GLN A 252 -17.48 9.94 -8.84
N VAL A 253 -16.87 11.06 -8.46
CA VAL A 253 -16.51 12.15 -9.38
C VAL A 253 -15.53 11.65 -10.44
N SER A 254 -16.00 11.49 -11.68
CA SER A 254 -15.25 10.91 -12.80
C SER A 254 -15.98 11.18 -14.12
N ASP A 255 -15.24 11.57 -15.18
CA ASP A 255 -15.75 11.68 -16.55
C ASP A 255 -15.58 10.37 -17.35
N VAL A 256 -15.04 9.33 -16.70
CA VAL A 256 -14.81 7.99 -17.25
C VAL A 256 -15.54 6.91 -16.44
N PRO A 257 -15.78 5.72 -17.00
CA PRO A 257 -16.49 4.66 -16.28
C PRO A 257 -15.80 4.24 -14.98
N ILE A 258 -16.63 4.08 -13.94
CA ILE A 258 -16.25 3.64 -12.61
C ILE A 258 -16.85 2.25 -12.30
N GLY A 259 -16.13 1.46 -11.51
CA GLY A 259 -16.66 0.23 -10.91
C GLY A 259 -16.13 0.02 -9.49
N ALA A 260 -16.28 -1.20 -8.97
CA ALA A 260 -15.78 -1.57 -7.65
C ALA A 260 -15.34 -3.04 -7.60
N PHE A 261 -14.32 -3.35 -6.80
CA PHE A 261 -13.94 -4.73 -6.53
C PHE A 261 -14.90 -5.36 -5.53
N LEU A 262 -15.39 -6.57 -5.81
CA LEU A 262 -16.31 -7.32 -4.96
C LEU A 262 -15.74 -8.71 -4.64
N SER A 263 -15.18 -8.85 -3.44
CA SER A 263 -14.68 -10.15 -2.92
C SER A 263 -15.77 -10.97 -2.22
N GLY A 264 -16.93 -10.37 -1.95
CA GLY A 264 -17.92 -10.94 -1.04
C GLY A 264 -17.52 -10.84 0.45
N GLY A 265 -16.37 -10.24 0.77
CA GLY A 265 -15.98 -9.87 2.13
C GLY A 265 -16.73 -8.62 2.61
N THR A 266 -16.90 -8.48 3.92
CA THR A 266 -17.69 -7.41 4.56
C THR A 266 -17.38 -6.01 4.01
N ASP A 267 -16.11 -5.67 3.82
CA ASP A 267 -15.67 -4.33 3.41
C ASP A 267 -16.11 -3.99 1.98
N SER A 268 -15.71 -4.84 1.03
CA SER A 268 -16.08 -4.64 -0.37
C SER A 268 -17.59 -4.73 -0.59
N SER A 269 -18.28 -5.64 0.12
CA SER A 269 -19.73 -5.81 -0.01
C SER A 269 -20.49 -4.61 0.50
N LEU A 270 -20.06 -4.01 1.62
CA LEU A 270 -20.68 -2.80 2.14
C LEU A 270 -20.45 -1.60 1.20
N ILE A 271 -19.23 -1.42 0.67
CA ILE A 271 -18.96 -0.38 -0.34
C ILE A 271 -19.86 -0.58 -1.56
N CYS A 272 -19.91 -1.79 -2.14
CA CYS A 272 -20.71 -2.04 -3.33
C CYS A 272 -22.21 -1.82 -3.07
N ALA A 273 -22.72 -2.20 -1.90
CA ALA A 273 -24.13 -2.02 -1.58
C ALA A 273 -24.51 -0.53 -1.43
N ILE A 274 -23.68 0.27 -0.74
CA ILE A 274 -23.91 1.72 -0.63
C ILE A 274 -23.73 2.40 -2.00
N PHE A 275 -22.69 2.05 -2.75
CA PHE A 275 -22.44 2.59 -4.08
C PHE A 275 -23.61 2.31 -5.02
N GLN A 276 -24.15 1.09 -5.00
CA GLN A 276 -25.33 0.74 -5.79
C GLN A 276 -26.59 1.46 -5.29
N LYS A 277 -26.78 1.66 -3.98
CA LYS A 277 -27.93 2.44 -3.46
C LYS A 277 -27.89 3.90 -3.93
N GLN A 278 -26.70 4.47 -4.11
CA GLN A 278 -26.51 5.83 -4.61
C GLN A 278 -26.69 5.95 -6.15
N ASN A 279 -26.90 4.83 -6.85
CA ASN A 279 -26.99 4.78 -8.30
C ASN A 279 -28.25 4.07 -8.77
N THR A 280 -28.96 4.67 -9.73
CA THR A 280 -30.15 4.07 -10.35
C THR A 280 -29.79 2.98 -11.37
N SER A 281 -28.62 3.11 -12.02
CA SER A 281 -28.11 2.11 -12.95
C SER A 281 -27.27 1.05 -12.23
N PRO A 282 -27.24 -0.19 -12.72
CA PRO A 282 -26.35 -1.23 -12.19
C PRO A 282 -24.88 -0.81 -12.22
N ILE A 283 -24.23 -0.78 -11.05
CA ILE A 283 -22.79 -0.48 -10.96
C ILE A 283 -21.98 -1.65 -11.53
N ASN A 284 -20.81 -1.37 -12.11
CA ASN A 284 -19.89 -2.44 -12.51
C ASN A 284 -19.16 -2.99 -11.29
N THR A 285 -19.21 -4.30 -11.08
CA THR A 285 -18.47 -4.97 -10.01
C THR A 285 -17.56 -6.06 -10.56
N PHE A 286 -16.36 -6.18 -9.99
CA PHE A 286 -15.32 -7.07 -10.50
C PHE A 286 -14.90 -8.06 -9.42
N THR A 287 -14.80 -9.33 -9.79
CA THR A 287 -14.25 -10.38 -8.93
C THR A 287 -13.39 -11.34 -9.74
N ILE A 288 -12.44 -11.98 -9.09
CA ILE A 288 -11.65 -13.07 -9.68
C ILE A 288 -12.01 -14.38 -8.99
N GLY A 289 -12.10 -15.45 -9.76
CA GLY A 289 -12.21 -16.83 -9.26
C GLY A 289 -10.92 -17.58 -9.52
N PHE A 290 -10.59 -18.50 -8.61
CA PHE A 290 -9.49 -19.45 -8.77
C PHE A 290 -10.05 -20.84 -9.02
N ASP A 291 -9.34 -21.66 -9.80
CA ASP A 291 -9.73 -23.06 -10.03
C ASP A 291 -9.69 -23.91 -8.73
N VAL A 292 -8.94 -23.45 -7.73
CA VAL A 292 -8.82 -24.12 -6.44
C VAL A 292 -9.93 -23.64 -5.51
N ALA A 293 -10.87 -24.53 -5.17
CA ALA A 293 -12.06 -24.22 -4.36
C ALA A 293 -11.75 -23.54 -3.01
N ASP A 294 -10.61 -23.88 -2.38
CA ASP A 294 -10.15 -23.26 -1.15
C ASP A 294 -9.73 -21.78 -1.31
N PHE A 295 -9.65 -21.26 -2.54
CA PHE A 295 -9.26 -19.88 -2.84
C PHE A 295 -10.33 -19.12 -3.63
N ASP A 296 -11.47 -19.76 -3.94
CA ASP A 296 -12.54 -19.18 -4.74
C ASP A 296 -13.61 -18.46 -3.90
N GLU A 297 -13.66 -17.13 -3.98
CA GLU A 297 -14.68 -16.31 -3.31
C GLU A 297 -15.88 -15.95 -4.21
N THR A 298 -15.87 -16.38 -5.48
CA THR A 298 -16.86 -15.93 -6.49
C THR A 298 -18.29 -16.25 -6.10
N LYS A 299 -18.53 -17.38 -5.42
CA LYS A 299 -19.86 -17.74 -4.89
C LYS A 299 -20.45 -16.63 -4.02
N TYR A 300 -19.65 -16.05 -3.13
CA TYR A 300 -20.11 -15.00 -2.21
C TYR A 300 -20.26 -13.67 -2.93
N ALA A 301 -19.29 -13.32 -3.78
CA ALA A 301 -19.36 -12.13 -4.60
C ALA A 301 -20.62 -12.13 -5.49
N ASN A 302 -20.95 -13.26 -6.12
CA ASN A 302 -22.14 -13.43 -6.95
C ASN A 302 -23.43 -13.31 -6.14
N ALA A 303 -23.47 -13.83 -4.91
CA ALA A 303 -24.65 -13.70 -4.06
C ALA A 303 -24.90 -12.23 -3.66
N VAL A 304 -23.84 -11.49 -3.31
CA VAL A 304 -23.93 -10.05 -3.03
C VAL A 304 -24.34 -9.28 -4.28
N ALA A 305 -23.69 -9.53 -5.42
CA ALA A 305 -24.01 -8.89 -6.69
C ALA A 305 -25.47 -9.08 -7.10
N LYS A 306 -25.99 -10.30 -6.95
CA LYS A 306 -27.39 -10.62 -7.21
C LYS A 306 -28.34 -9.85 -6.30
N HIS A 307 -27.98 -9.70 -5.02
CA HIS A 307 -28.79 -8.98 -4.05
C HIS A 307 -28.85 -7.47 -4.35
N ILE A 308 -27.71 -6.87 -4.72
CA ILE A 308 -27.65 -5.43 -5.00
C ILE A 308 -28.02 -5.12 -6.47
N HIS A 309 -28.19 -6.11 -7.33
CA HIS A 309 -28.44 -5.95 -8.77
C HIS A 309 -27.33 -5.22 -9.54
N SER A 310 -26.06 -5.46 -9.17
CA SER A 310 -24.89 -4.91 -9.87
C SER A 310 -24.58 -5.67 -11.16
N ASN A 311 -23.92 -5.01 -12.12
CA ASN A 311 -23.33 -5.62 -13.30
C ASN A 311 -22.02 -6.35 -12.94
N GLN A 312 -22.16 -7.56 -12.40
CA GLN A 312 -21.05 -8.39 -11.94
C GLN A 312 -20.28 -9.02 -13.10
N LYS A 313 -18.95 -8.86 -13.06
CA LYS A 313 -18.01 -9.50 -13.95
C LYS A 313 -17.11 -10.41 -13.15
N VAL A 314 -17.24 -11.71 -13.42
CA VAL A 314 -16.43 -12.77 -12.82
C VAL A 314 -15.35 -13.16 -13.82
N PHE A 315 -14.10 -13.04 -13.40
CA PHE A 315 -12.96 -13.47 -14.20
C PHE A 315 -12.38 -14.74 -13.59
N SER A 316 -12.57 -15.88 -14.26
CA SER A 316 -11.91 -17.13 -13.88
C SER A 316 -10.44 -17.06 -14.26
N LEU A 317 -9.56 -17.15 -13.26
CA LEU A 317 -8.12 -17.24 -13.44
C LEU A 317 -7.71 -18.70 -13.40
N ASN A 318 -7.15 -19.17 -14.49
CA ASN A 318 -6.43 -20.44 -14.46
C ASN A 318 -5.01 -20.22 -13.92
N ASP A 319 -4.40 -21.28 -13.38
CA ASP A 319 -3.06 -21.22 -12.81
C ASP A 319 -2.01 -20.75 -13.83
N LYS A 320 -2.17 -21.07 -15.12
CA LYS A 320 -1.21 -20.66 -16.17
C LYS A 320 -1.14 -19.14 -16.32
N GLU A 321 -2.28 -18.45 -16.33
CA GLU A 321 -2.33 -16.99 -16.39
C GLU A 321 -1.68 -16.38 -15.15
N SER A 322 -1.91 -16.97 -13.98
CA SER A 322 -1.34 -16.49 -12.72
C SER A 322 0.17 -16.70 -12.63
N ILE A 323 0.66 -17.83 -13.13
CA ILE A 323 2.08 -18.16 -13.20
C ILE A 323 2.80 -17.26 -14.21
N ALA A 324 2.19 -16.97 -15.36
CA ALA A 324 2.79 -16.19 -16.43
C ALA A 324 3.11 -14.73 -16.05
N ILE A 325 2.55 -14.21 -14.95
CA ILE A 325 2.87 -12.86 -14.47
C ILE A 325 4.05 -12.82 -13.50
N VAL A 326 4.53 -13.96 -13.00
CA VAL A 326 5.61 -14.03 -12.02
C VAL A 326 6.86 -13.31 -12.51
N ASP A 327 7.26 -13.52 -13.76
CA ASP A 327 8.42 -12.87 -14.37
C ASP A 327 8.28 -11.35 -14.54
N LYS A 328 7.04 -10.83 -14.44
CA LYS A 328 6.74 -9.40 -14.54
C LYS A 328 6.71 -8.71 -13.19
N LEU A 329 6.66 -9.45 -12.09
CA LEU A 329 6.54 -8.91 -10.73
C LEU A 329 7.62 -7.86 -10.41
N PRO A 330 8.92 -8.06 -10.76
CA PRO A 330 9.94 -7.02 -10.58
C PRO A 330 9.56 -5.65 -11.12
N ARG A 331 9.00 -5.60 -12.34
CA ARG A 331 8.61 -4.36 -13.01
C ARG A 331 7.31 -3.79 -12.48
N ILE A 332 6.37 -4.65 -12.07
CA ILE A 332 5.07 -4.23 -11.56
C ILE A 332 5.24 -3.53 -10.21
N TYR A 333 6.01 -4.14 -9.30
CA TYR A 333 6.15 -3.64 -7.94
C TYR A 333 7.35 -2.70 -7.77
N ASP A 334 8.37 -2.75 -8.63
CA ASP A 334 9.45 -1.74 -8.65
C ASP A 334 10.45 -1.82 -7.47
N GLU A 335 10.10 -2.49 -6.37
CA GLU A 335 11.00 -3.06 -5.37
C GLU A 335 10.56 -4.49 -4.99
N PRO A 336 11.42 -5.31 -4.35
CA PRO A 336 11.05 -6.65 -3.92
C PRO A 336 9.82 -6.63 -3.03
N PHE A 337 8.78 -7.36 -3.45
CA PHE A 337 7.50 -7.42 -2.75
C PHE A 337 6.94 -8.86 -2.81
N ALA A 338 6.97 -9.55 -1.66
CA ALA A 338 6.73 -11.00 -1.62
C ALA A 338 5.30 -11.40 -1.24
N ALA A 339 4.38 -10.45 -1.05
CA ALA A 339 3.03 -10.77 -0.59
C ALA A 339 2.28 -11.63 -1.62
N PRO A 340 1.77 -12.83 -1.27
CA PRO A 340 1.06 -13.71 -2.21
C PRO A 340 -0.16 -13.07 -2.88
N SER A 341 -0.74 -12.03 -2.26
CA SER A 341 -1.87 -11.29 -2.84
C SER A 341 -1.47 -10.36 -3.99
N CYS A 342 -0.18 -10.16 -4.27
CA CYS A 342 0.30 -9.32 -5.36
C CYS A 342 -0.20 -9.79 -6.73
N ILE A 343 -0.14 -11.10 -6.98
CA ILE A 343 -0.55 -11.74 -8.22
C ILE A 343 -2.04 -11.52 -8.51
N PRO A 344 -2.98 -11.90 -7.62
CA PRO A 344 -4.38 -11.69 -7.88
C PRO A 344 -4.77 -10.21 -7.91
N SER A 345 -4.11 -9.34 -7.13
CA SER A 345 -4.32 -7.89 -7.20
C SER A 345 -3.99 -7.33 -8.59
N TYR A 346 -2.88 -7.76 -9.20
CA TYR A 346 -2.54 -7.36 -10.58
C TYR A 346 -3.57 -7.88 -11.58
N LEU A 347 -3.97 -9.15 -11.47
CA LEU A 347 -4.90 -9.78 -12.41
C LEU A 347 -6.30 -9.18 -12.37
N VAL A 348 -6.84 -8.92 -11.17
CA VAL A 348 -8.16 -8.27 -11.04
C VAL A 348 -8.13 -6.84 -11.59
N CYS A 349 -7.04 -6.09 -11.38
CA CYS A 349 -6.88 -4.75 -11.95
C CYS A 349 -6.79 -4.78 -13.48
N LYS A 350 -6.00 -5.71 -14.03
CA LYS A 350 -5.87 -5.91 -15.48
C LYS A 350 -7.22 -6.16 -16.13
N LYS A 351 -8.04 -7.03 -15.53
CA LYS A 351 -9.37 -7.36 -16.03
C LYS A 351 -10.40 -6.24 -15.82
N ALA A 352 -10.36 -5.56 -14.68
CA ALA A 352 -11.22 -4.40 -14.44
C ALA A 352 -10.94 -3.26 -15.42
N ARG A 353 -9.67 -3.07 -15.82
CA ARG A 353 -9.27 -2.05 -16.80
C ARG A 353 -9.97 -2.21 -18.16
N GLU A 354 -10.30 -3.44 -18.56
CA GLU A 354 -11.02 -3.72 -19.81
C GLU A 354 -12.44 -3.09 -19.82
N VAL A 355 -12.92 -2.61 -18.67
CA VAL A 355 -14.31 -2.14 -18.45
C VAL A 355 -14.38 -0.74 -17.86
N ALA A 356 -13.47 -0.42 -16.95
CA ALA A 356 -13.47 0.84 -16.21
C ALA A 356 -12.06 1.44 -16.14
N THR A 357 -11.99 2.76 -15.97
CA THR A 357 -10.74 3.48 -15.72
C THR A 357 -10.53 3.75 -14.24
N VAL A 358 -11.63 3.70 -13.47
CA VAL A 358 -11.64 3.91 -12.01
C VAL A 358 -12.32 2.72 -11.32
N ALA A 359 -11.78 2.27 -10.19
CA ALA A 359 -12.42 1.27 -9.34
C ALA A 359 -12.36 1.66 -7.85
N MET A 360 -13.35 1.27 -7.06
CA MET A 360 -13.31 1.36 -5.60
C MET A 360 -12.81 0.06 -4.97
N SER A 361 -12.04 0.18 -3.89
CA SER A 361 -11.52 -0.93 -3.08
C SER A 361 -11.88 -0.79 -1.60
N GLY A 362 -11.96 -1.93 -0.90
CA GLY A 362 -12.22 -2.03 0.53
C GLY A 362 -11.01 -1.88 1.46
N ASP A 363 -9.81 -1.53 0.95
CA ASP A 363 -8.63 -1.32 1.80
C ASP A 363 -8.88 -0.23 2.86
N GLY A 364 -8.41 -0.47 4.09
CA GLY A 364 -8.66 0.38 5.27
C GLY A 364 -9.75 -0.17 6.20
N GLY A 365 -10.67 -1.01 5.70
CA GLY A 365 -11.77 -1.54 6.52
C GLY A 365 -11.29 -2.47 7.65
N ASP A 366 -10.30 -3.33 7.38
CA ASP A 366 -9.72 -4.23 8.38
C ASP A 366 -8.89 -3.49 9.44
N GLU A 367 -8.13 -2.47 9.03
CA GLU A 367 -7.26 -1.67 9.91
C GLU A 367 -8.10 -0.84 10.89
N LEU A 368 -9.11 -0.13 10.38
CA LEU A 368 -9.91 0.81 11.17
C LEU A 368 -10.90 0.10 12.11
N PHE A 369 -11.40 -1.07 11.73
CA PHE A 369 -12.44 -1.80 12.48
C PHE A 369 -11.98 -3.18 12.98
N MET A 370 -10.66 -3.40 13.07
CA MET A 370 -10.03 -4.54 13.72
C MET A 370 -10.44 -5.91 13.16
N GLY A 371 -10.30 -6.05 11.84
CA GLY A 371 -10.76 -7.22 11.09
C GLY A 371 -9.84 -8.44 11.05
N TYR A 372 -8.62 -8.33 11.57
CA TYR A 372 -7.59 -9.35 11.45
C TYR A 372 -7.56 -10.36 12.61
N GLY A 373 -7.36 -11.64 12.35
CA GLY A 373 -7.35 -12.65 13.42
C GLY A 373 -6.21 -12.47 14.45
N TYR A 374 -5.10 -11.84 14.05
CA TYR A 374 -3.89 -11.73 14.85
C TYR A 374 -4.05 -10.86 16.11
N TYR A 375 -5.09 -10.02 16.22
CA TYR A 375 -5.39 -9.30 17.47
C TYR A 375 -5.54 -10.30 18.63
N PHE A 376 -6.33 -11.36 18.41
CA PHE A 376 -6.53 -12.40 19.42
C PHE A 376 -5.32 -13.30 19.61
N THR A 377 -4.56 -13.59 18.55
CA THR A 377 -3.28 -14.30 18.67
C THR A 377 -2.32 -13.53 19.57
N TYR A 378 -2.15 -12.22 19.32
CA TYR A 378 -1.28 -11.36 20.12
C TYR A 378 -1.70 -11.35 21.59
N ARG A 379 -2.99 -11.17 21.90
CA ARG A 379 -3.46 -11.23 23.30
C ARG A 379 -3.19 -12.58 23.95
N THR A 380 -3.40 -13.67 23.21
CA THR A 380 -3.14 -15.04 23.70
C THR A 380 -1.66 -15.20 24.03
N LEU A 381 -0.77 -14.79 23.12
CA LEU A 381 0.67 -14.80 23.34
C LEU A 381 1.04 -13.89 24.52
N LYS A 382 0.64 -12.63 24.53
CA LYS A 382 0.94 -11.70 25.63
C LYS A 382 0.53 -12.24 26.99
N ASN A 383 -0.63 -12.88 27.10
CA ASN A 383 -1.06 -13.55 28.34
C ASN A 383 -0.15 -14.73 28.69
N ILE A 384 0.15 -15.64 27.74
CA ILE A 384 1.10 -16.73 27.97
C ILE A 384 2.45 -16.16 28.44
N PHE A 385 2.96 -15.11 27.81
CA PHE A 385 4.24 -14.49 28.13
C PHE A 385 4.24 -13.79 29.50
N ARG A 386 3.10 -13.26 29.94
CA ARG A 386 2.92 -12.66 31.27
C ARG A 386 2.94 -13.71 32.38
N TYR A 387 2.44 -14.92 32.13
CA TYR A 387 2.23 -15.94 33.17
C TYR A 387 3.19 -17.15 33.09
N ASP A 388 3.92 -17.37 31.97
CA ASP A 388 4.76 -18.56 31.75
C ASP A 388 6.26 -18.33 32.03
N LEU A 389 6.79 -19.10 32.98
CA LEU A 389 8.23 -19.25 33.27
C LEU A 389 8.88 -20.02 32.12
N LYS A 390 9.85 -19.41 31.41
CA LYS A 390 10.66 -19.88 30.25
C LYS A 390 10.68 -21.40 29.89
N LEU A 391 10.59 -22.31 30.86
CA LEU A 391 10.42 -23.75 30.68
C LEU A 391 9.16 -24.15 29.88
N GLY A 392 7.99 -23.58 30.18
CA GLY A 392 6.73 -23.94 29.49
C GLY A 392 6.77 -23.64 27.99
N ARG A 393 7.31 -22.48 27.64
CA ARG A 393 7.56 -22.05 26.24
C ARG A 393 8.54 -22.97 25.50
N ARG A 394 9.62 -23.41 26.16
CA ARG A 394 10.58 -24.37 25.58
C ARG A 394 9.93 -25.73 25.32
N LEU A 395 9.04 -26.17 26.20
CA LEU A 395 8.25 -27.38 25.99
C LEU A 395 7.29 -27.20 24.81
N LEU A 396 6.51 -26.10 24.75
CA LEU A 396 5.59 -25.84 23.65
C LEU A 396 6.30 -25.77 22.28
N SER A 397 7.43 -25.06 22.19
CA SER A 397 8.22 -24.98 20.95
C SER A 397 8.84 -26.31 20.49
N SER A 398 8.98 -27.28 21.40
CA SER A 398 9.53 -28.62 21.14
C SER A 398 8.45 -29.67 20.87
N LEU A 399 7.28 -29.55 21.52
CA LEU A 399 6.18 -30.50 21.43
C LEU A 399 5.25 -30.22 20.24
N LEU A 400 4.97 -28.94 19.94
CA LEU A 400 4.08 -28.57 18.83
C LEU A 400 4.50 -29.17 17.47
N PRO A 401 5.79 -29.18 17.08
CA PRO A 401 6.22 -29.82 15.83
C PRO A 401 5.91 -31.33 15.75
N LEU A 402 5.87 -32.04 16.88
CA LEU A 402 5.60 -33.48 16.93
C LEU A 402 4.13 -33.82 16.60
N ILE A 403 3.23 -32.84 16.71
CA ILE A 403 1.79 -32.99 16.45
C ILE A 403 1.50 -32.87 14.95
N GLY A 404 2.41 -32.27 14.18
CA GLY A 404 2.34 -32.19 12.73
C GLY A 404 2.84 -30.85 12.18
N SER A 405 3.08 -30.81 10.87
CA SER A 405 3.65 -29.66 10.15
C SER A 405 2.85 -28.36 10.31
N LYS A 406 1.53 -28.44 10.49
CA LYS A 406 0.67 -27.28 10.79
C LYS A 406 1.02 -26.60 12.12
N TYR A 407 1.41 -27.39 13.12
CA TYR A 407 1.74 -26.92 14.47
C TYR A 407 3.21 -26.52 14.60
N GLU A 408 4.07 -26.97 13.67
CA GLU A 408 5.48 -26.51 13.56
C GLU A 408 5.55 -24.98 13.34
N ARG A 409 4.60 -24.39 12.62
CA ARG A 409 4.47 -22.93 12.50
C ARG A 409 4.16 -22.27 13.85
N GLY A 410 3.19 -22.80 14.60
CA GLY A 410 2.84 -22.30 15.93
C GLY A 410 4.00 -22.45 16.92
N ALA A 411 4.83 -23.48 16.76
CA ALA A 411 6.03 -23.68 17.58
C ALA A 411 7.04 -22.52 17.46
N ARG A 412 7.14 -21.91 16.27
CA ARG A 412 8.05 -20.78 16.02
C ARG A 412 7.66 -19.51 16.79
N LEU A 413 6.37 -19.29 17.04
CA LEU A 413 5.92 -18.19 17.91
C LEU A 413 6.50 -18.29 19.33
N PHE A 414 6.96 -19.47 19.75
CA PHE A 414 7.57 -19.69 21.06
C PHE A 414 9.11 -19.83 21.00
N ARG A 415 9.71 -19.83 19.79
CA ARG A 415 11.16 -19.88 19.59
C ARG A 415 11.70 -18.45 19.55
N GLN A 416 12.72 -18.15 20.36
CA GLN A 416 13.47 -16.89 20.37
C GLN A 416 12.71 -15.64 20.85
N LEU A 417 12.32 -15.61 22.12
CA LEU A 417 11.68 -14.44 22.71
C LEU A 417 12.37 -13.98 24.00
N ASP A 418 13.62 -13.57 23.84
CA ASP A 418 14.28 -12.58 24.70
C ASP A 418 13.99 -11.13 24.20
N ASN A 419 13.00 -10.95 23.31
CA ASN A 419 12.83 -9.74 22.48
C ASN A 419 11.93 -8.67 23.13
N GLU A 420 12.35 -7.40 23.02
CA GLU A 420 11.67 -6.20 23.56
C GLU A 420 10.34 -5.85 22.85
N ALA A 421 10.06 -6.43 21.67
CA ALA A 421 8.85 -6.12 20.88
C ALA A 421 8.08 -7.37 20.43
N LEU A 422 7.33 -8.00 21.34
CA LEU A 422 6.51 -9.20 21.10
C LEU A 422 5.56 -9.08 19.88
N TRP A 423 5.03 -7.88 19.65
CA TRP A 423 4.14 -7.60 18.51
C TRP A 423 4.84 -7.84 17.16
N MET A 424 6.04 -7.29 16.98
CA MET A 424 6.81 -7.41 15.74
C MET A 424 7.20 -8.86 15.42
N HIS A 425 7.57 -9.64 16.44
CA HIS A 425 7.81 -11.07 16.30
C HIS A 425 6.53 -11.82 15.90
N THR A 426 5.42 -11.54 16.58
CA THR A 426 4.12 -12.14 16.25
C THR A 426 3.74 -11.86 14.81
N TRP A 427 3.94 -10.61 14.35
CA TRP A 427 3.68 -10.20 12.98
C TRP A 427 4.50 -11.02 11.97
N SER A 428 5.82 -11.04 12.09
CA SER A 428 6.70 -11.72 11.13
C SER A 428 6.38 -13.22 11.00
N GLU A 429 6.16 -13.88 12.14
CA GLU A 429 5.82 -15.30 12.20
C GLU A 429 4.41 -15.60 11.65
N GLU A 430 3.43 -14.74 11.94
CA GLU A 430 2.10 -14.80 11.33
C GLU A 430 2.14 -14.52 9.83
N GLN A 431 3.11 -13.76 9.34
CA GLN A 431 3.32 -13.63 7.90
C GLN A 431 4.13 -14.78 7.31
N GLY A 432 4.69 -15.70 8.10
CA GLY A 432 5.52 -16.80 7.60
C GLY A 432 6.91 -16.38 7.11
N MET A 433 7.37 -15.21 7.56
CA MET A 433 8.66 -14.62 7.18
C MET A 433 9.80 -15.11 8.09
N PHE A 434 11.00 -14.57 7.92
CA PHE A 434 12.19 -14.92 8.69
C PHE A 434 12.18 -14.25 10.07
N SER A 435 12.67 -14.93 11.11
CA SER A 435 12.97 -14.27 12.39
C SER A 435 14.22 -13.39 12.30
N GLU A 436 14.46 -12.50 13.26
CA GLU A 436 15.66 -11.64 13.26
C GLU A 436 16.99 -12.45 13.21
N LYS A 437 17.02 -13.57 13.94
CA LYS A 437 18.18 -14.48 13.93
C LYS A 437 18.34 -15.15 12.57
N GLU A 438 17.25 -15.60 11.96
CA GLU A 438 17.30 -16.23 10.63
C GLU A 438 17.75 -15.22 9.56
N VAL A 439 17.30 -13.96 9.62
CA VAL A 439 17.81 -12.89 8.74
C VAL A 439 19.31 -12.69 8.96
N SER A 440 19.76 -12.72 10.22
CA SER A 440 21.18 -12.56 10.54
C SER A 440 22.06 -13.67 9.97
N GLU A 441 21.58 -14.91 10.05
CA GLU A 441 22.25 -16.10 9.49
C GLU A 441 22.21 -16.11 7.95
N LEU A 442 21.05 -15.76 7.37
CA LEU A 442 20.82 -15.72 5.92
C LEU A 442 21.74 -14.71 5.23
N LEU A 443 21.95 -13.53 5.83
CA LEU A 443 22.80 -12.48 5.25
C LEU A 443 24.22 -12.43 5.84
N ALA A 444 24.55 -13.36 6.76
CA ALA A 444 25.80 -13.38 7.51
C ALA A 444 26.17 -12.02 8.15
N ARG A 445 25.15 -11.29 8.63
CA ARG A 445 25.28 -9.94 9.19
C ARG A 445 24.27 -9.76 10.32
N PRO A 446 24.66 -9.20 11.49
CA PRO A 446 23.71 -8.97 12.58
C PRO A 446 22.52 -8.14 12.12
N TYR A 447 21.31 -8.56 12.52
CA TYR A 447 20.09 -7.83 12.27
C TYR A 447 19.27 -7.70 13.54
N ARG A 448 18.76 -6.49 13.75
CA ARG A 448 17.70 -6.15 14.70
C ARG A 448 16.76 -5.19 14.00
N HIS A 449 15.48 -5.46 14.11
CA HIS A 449 14.48 -4.61 13.47
C HIS A 449 14.38 -3.28 14.22
N THR A 450 14.69 -2.18 13.54
CA THR A 450 14.61 -0.82 14.09
C THR A 450 13.65 0.08 13.33
N ALA A 451 13.36 -0.19 12.05
CA ALA A 451 12.64 0.73 11.18
C ALA A 451 11.23 1.09 11.66
N MET A 452 10.54 0.19 12.37
CA MET A 452 9.23 0.45 12.96
C MET A 452 9.24 0.45 14.49
N LYS A 453 10.42 0.36 15.13
CA LYS A 453 10.56 0.29 16.59
C LYS A 453 10.08 1.57 17.27
N GLU A 454 10.56 2.73 16.80
CA GLU A 454 10.17 4.04 17.35
C GLU A 454 8.66 4.28 17.24
N SER A 455 8.08 3.95 16.08
CA SER A 455 6.64 4.03 15.82
C SER A 455 5.85 3.17 16.81
N TRP A 456 6.27 1.92 17.03
CA TRP A 456 5.64 1.03 18.02
C TRP A 456 5.82 1.52 19.45
N GLU A 457 7.01 1.99 19.85
CA GLU A 457 7.27 2.49 21.21
C GLU A 457 6.40 3.71 21.53
N LYS A 458 6.24 4.64 20.59
CA LYS A 458 5.30 5.76 20.71
C LYS A 458 3.86 5.28 20.93
N ILE A 459 3.43 4.28 20.16
CA ILE A 459 2.08 3.69 20.27
C ILE A 459 1.88 2.94 21.58
N ASP A 460 2.86 2.17 22.03
CA ASP A 460 2.73 1.32 23.22
C ASP A 460 2.69 2.14 24.53
N GLN A 461 3.14 3.39 24.49
CA GLN A 461 2.98 4.32 25.61
C GLN A 461 1.58 4.95 25.70
N LEU A 462 0.75 4.84 24.67
CA LEU A 462 -0.58 5.44 24.66
C LEU A 462 -1.54 4.72 25.63
N PRO A 463 -2.39 5.46 26.37
CA PRO A 463 -3.33 4.91 27.34
C PRO A 463 -4.62 4.38 26.67
N ILE A 464 -4.45 3.54 25.64
CA ILE A 464 -5.55 2.94 24.85
C ILE A 464 -5.51 1.41 24.92
N HIS A 465 -6.59 0.76 24.46
CA HIS A 465 -6.68 -0.69 24.47
C HIS A 465 -5.60 -1.33 23.56
N GLU A 466 -5.10 -2.52 23.90
CA GLU A 466 -4.00 -3.15 23.16
C GLU A 466 -4.31 -3.44 21.69
N PHE A 467 -5.58 -3.70 21.35
CA PHE A 467 -6.01 -3.84 19.96
C PHE A 467 -6.03 -2.51 19.22
N GLU A 468 -6.32 -1.41 19.91
CA GLU A 468 -6.25 -0.06 19.33
C GLU A 468 -4.80 0.32 19.03
N LYS A 469 -3.86 -0.07 19.90
CA LYS A 469 -2.42 0.07 19.63
C LYS A 469 -2.02 -0.63 18.33
N ILE A 470 -2.40 -1.90 18.18
CA ILE A 470 -2.10 -2.67 16.96
C ILE A 470 -2.78 -2.04 15.73
N SER A 471 -4.07 -1.70 15.83
CA SER A 471 -4.83 -1.09 14.73
C SER A 471 -4.21 0.26 14.30
N LEU A 472 -3.76 1.08 15.24
CA LEU A 472 -3.05 2.33 14.96
C LEU A 472 -1.69 2.07 14.29
N PHE A 473 -0.96 1.05 14.75
CA PHE A 473 0.29 0.63 14.11
C PHE A 473 0.06 0.15 12.68
N ASP A 474 -0.97 -0.66 12.46
CA ASP A 474 -1.32 -1.17 11.13
C ASP A 474 -1.73 -0.04 10.18
N THR A 475 -2.54 0.92 10.67
CA THR A 475 -2.99 2.07 9.88
C THR A 475 -1.83 2.97 9.47
N THR A 476 -0.84 3.16 10.35
CA THR A 476 0.28 4.09 10.12
C THR A 476 1.47 3.45 9.41
N ASN A 477 1.69 2.14 9.55
CA ASN A 477 2.86 1.45 9.00
C ASN A 477 2.48 0.42 7.92
N TYR A 478 1.61 -0.54 8.23
CA TYR A 478 1.31 -1.65 7.34
C TYR A 478 0.45 -1.23 6.13
N LEU A 479 -0.60 -0.44 6.36
CA LEU A 479 -1.53 0.00 5.33
C LEU A 479 -0.82 0.75 4.20
N ALA A 480 -0.03 1.77 4.56
CA ALA A 480 0.64 2.63 3.58
C ALA A 480 1.75 1.90 2.79
N ASN A 481 2.54 1.08 3.48
CA ASN A 481 3.77 0.50 2.89
C ASN A 481 3.58 -0.91 2.32
N ASN A 482 2.47 -1.59 2.63
CA ASN A 482 2.14 -2.89 2.07
C ASN A 482 0.87 -2.82 1.23
N LEU A 483 -0.29 -2.57 1.83
CA LEU A 483 -1.58 -2.72 1.15
C LEU A 483 -1.81 -1.66 0.06
N LEU A 484 -1.62 -0.38 0.39
CA LEU A 484 -1.80 0.71 -0.56
C LEU A 484 -0.71 0.71 -1.63
N TYR A 485 0.53 0.44 -1.25
CA TYR A 485 1.61 0.26 -2.21
C TYR A 485 1.33 -0.90 -3.17
N LYS A 486 0.88 -2.05 -2.67
CA LYS A 486 0.50 -3.20 -3.50
C LYS A 486 -0.60 -2.81 -4.48
N MET A 487 -1.63 -2.12 -3.98
CA MET A 487 -2.78 -1.80 -4.79
C MET A 487 -2.49 -0.71 -5.81
N ASP A 488 -1.75 0.34 -5.45
CA ASP A 488 -1.29 1.35 -6.39
C ASP A 488 -0.40 0.73 -7.48
N SER A 489 0.61 -0.07 -7.12
CA SER A 489 1.49 -0.72 -8.08
C SER A 489 0.75 -1.65 -9.04
N ALA A 490 -0.12 -2.52 -8.51
CA ALA A 490 -0.92 -3.46 -9.31
C ALA A 490 -1.91 -2.75 -10.25
N SER A 491 -2.60 -1.73 -9.75
CA SER A 491 -3.60 -1.01 -10.53
C SER A 491 -2.95 -0.11 -11.58
N MET A 492 -1.89 0.59 -11.22
CA MET A 492 -1.20 1.50 -12.11
C MET A 492 -0.37 0.81 -13.17
N ALA A 493 0.12 -0.40 -12.93
CA ALA A 493 0.69 -1.26 -13.98
C ALA A 493 -0.32 -1.58 -15.10
N ASN A 494 -1.62 -1.36 -14.86
CA ASN A 494 -2.71 -1.53 -15.82
C ASN A 494 -3.44 -0.21 -16.11
N SER A 495 -2.87 0.94 -15.75
CA SER A 495 -3.49 2.26 -15.94
C SER A 495 -4.93 2.34 -15.38
N LEU A 496 -5.19 1.67 -14.24
CA LEU A 496 -6.45 1.69 -13.52
C LEU A 496 -6.27 2.53 -12.25
N GLU A 497 -7.13 3.50 -12.00
CA GLU A 497 -7.14 4.20 -10.72
C GLU A 497 -7.99 3.44 -9.70
N VAL A 498 -7.40 3.16 -8.53
CA VAL A 498 -8.15 2.61 -7.39
C VAL A 498 -8.35 3.68 -6.31
N ARG A 499 -9.59 3.81 -5.83
CA ARG A 499 -10.04 4.74 -4.77
C ARG A 499 -10.43 3.96 -3.52
N ASN A 500 -10.07 4.45 -2.34
CA ASN A 500 -10.32 3.76 -1.05
C ASN A 500 -11.29 4.56 -0.17
N PRO A 501 -12.61 4.25 -0.15
CA PRO A 501 -13.61 4.94 0.67
C PRO A 501 -13.34 4.89 2.17
N TYR A 502 -12.84 3.78 2.71
CA TYR A 502 -12.53 3.71 4.15
C TYR A 502 -11.46 4.72 4.61
N LEU A 503 -10.65 5.21 3.68
CA LEU A 503 -9.56 6.15 3.94
C LEU A 503 -9.94 7.61 3.64
N ASP A 504 -11.21 7.97 3.78
CA ASP A 504 -11.61 9.36 3.98
C ASP A 504 -11.17 9.81 5.37
N TYR A 505 -10.47 10.94 5.47
CA TYR A 505 -9.87 11.34 6.75
C TYR A 505 -10.93 11.56 7.83
N ARG A 506 -12.13 12.02 7.46
CA ARG A 506 -13.25 12.23 8.40
C ARG A 506 -13.73 10.89 8.97
N LEU A 507 -13.79 9.86 8.13
CA LEU A 507 -14.15 8.49 8.53
C LEU A 507 -13.05 7.84 9.37
N VAL A 508 -11.78 8.04 9.01
CA VAL A 508 -10.64 7.53 9.77
C VAL A 508 -10.59 8.15 11.16
N GLU A 509 -10.73 9.47 11.28
CA GLU A 509 -10.74 10.19 12.56
C GLU A 509 -11.92 9.77 13.42
N TYR A 510 -13.09 9.52 12.81
CA TYR A 510 -14.23 8.95 13.51
C TYR A 510 -13.96 7.53 14.02
N ALA A 511 -13.47 6.63 13.16
CA ALA A 511 -13.22 5.23 13.51
C ALA A 511 -12.11 5.08 14.57
N LEU A 512 -11.10 5.95 14.52
CA LEU A 512 -10.02 6.03 15.51
C LEU A 512 -10.58 6.22 16.93
N ASN A 513 -11.61 7.06 17.06
CA ASN A 513 -12.20 7.47 18.34
C ASN A 513 -13.45 6.65 18.74
N LEU A 514 -13.81 5.61 18.00
CA LEU A 514 -14.92 4.72 18.37
C LEU A 514 -14.61 3.92 19.64
N PRO A 515 -15.59 3.76 20.55
CA PRO A 515 -15.47 2.82 21.67
C PRO A 515 -15.08 1.41 21.21
N MET A 516 -14.16 0.79 21.96
CA MET A 516 -13.61 -0.53 21.65
C MET A 516 -14.71 -1.60 21.48
N ASN A 517 -15.77 -1.57 22.31
CA ASN A 517 -16.90 -2.50 22.21
C ASN A 517 -17.72 -2.38 20.92
N LEU A 518 -17.65 -1.25 20.21
CA LEU A 518 -18.26 -1.07 18.90
C LEU A 518 -17.35 -1.57 17.76
N LYS A 519 -16.03 -1.60 17.97
CA LYS A 519 -15.08 -2.19 17.01
C LYS A 519 -15.04 -3.73 17.15
N ILE A 520 -14.96 -4.25 18.38
CA ILE A 520 -15.04 -5.68 18.69
C ILE A 520 -16.05 -5.91 19.82
N ASN A 521 -17.03 -6.77 19.58
CA ASN A 521 -18.01 -7.20 20.57
C ASN A 521 -17.91 -8.72 20.81
N GLY A 522 -17.39 -9.13 21.97
CA GLY A 522 -17.10 -10.53 22.28
C GLY A 522 -16.06 -11.13 21.33
N LYS A 523 -16.47 -12.09 20.50
CA LYS A 523 -15.63 -12.69 19.44
C LYS A 523 -15.89 -12.08 18.05
N THR A 524 -16.82 -11.14 17.95
CA THR A 524 -17.22 -10.53 16.68
C THR A 524 -16.33 -9.35 16.36
N GLN A 525 -15.46 -9.53 15.38
CA GLN A 525 -14.65 -8.48 14.76
C GLN A 525 -15.49 -7.63 13.80
N LYS A 526 -15.05 -6.39 13.54
CA LYS A 526 -15.77 -5.42 12.71
C LYS A 526 -17.23 -5.25 13.13
N TYR A 527 -17.49 -5.21 14.43
CA TYR A 527 -18.85 -5.32 14.95
C TYR A 527 -19.77 -4.23 14.37
N LEU A 528 -19.40 -2.95 14.50
CA LEU A 528 -20.18 -1.83 13.97
C LEU A 528 -20.35 -1.90 12.45
N MET A 529 -19.31 -2.27 11.69
CA MET A 529 -19.42 -2.41 10.22
C MET A 529 -20.36 -3.55 9.82
N LYS A 530 -20.34 -4.68 10.53
CA LYS A 530 -21.26 -5.80 10.27
C LYS A 530 -22.69 -5.38 10.58
N LYS A 531 -22.90 -4.66 11.67
CA LYS A 531 -24.20 -4.07 12.01
C LYS A 531 -24.70 -3.08 10.98
N LEU A 532 -23.83 -2.21 10.47
CA LEU A 532 -24.17 -1.34 9.34
C LEU A 532 -24.52 -2.16 8.09
N SER A 533 -23.75 -3.21 7.80
CA SER A 533 -24.02 -4.10 6.66
C SER A 533 -25.40 -4.76 6.74
N GLU A 534 -25.96 -5.02 7.94
CA GLU A 534 -27.31 -5.58 8.10
C GLU A 534 -28.40 -4.65 7.54
N ARG A 535 -28.12 -3.34 7.33
CA ARG A 535 -29.03 -2.40 6.66
C ARG A 535 -29.10 -2.58 5.15
N TYR A 536 -28.10 -3.23 4.57
CA TYR A 536 -27.85 -3.27 3.12
C TYR A 536 -27.84 -4.67 2.54
N LEU A 537 -27.53 -5.68 3.37
CA LEU A 537 -27.27 -7.04 2.95
C LEU A 537 -27.91 -8.02 3.93
N PRO A 538 -28.33 -9.20 3.47
CA PRO A 538 -28.86 -10.23 4.35
C PRO A 538 -27.75 -10.85 5.21
N LYS A 539 -28.10 -11.27 6.45
CA LYS A 539 -27.14 -11.64 7.50
C LYS A 539 -26.21 -12.78 7.10
N GLU A 540 -26.69 -13.73 6.31
CA GLU A 540 -25.93 -14.87 5.80
C GLU A 540 -24.74 -14.47 4.92
N LEU A 541 -24.80 -13.30 4.26
CA LEU A 541 -23.68 -12.78 3.47
C LEU A 541 -22.67 -12.01 4.33
N ILE A 542 -23.07 -11.55 5.52
CA ILE A 542 -22.26 -10.71 6.41
C ILE A 542 -21.45 -11.56 7.39
N TYR A 543 -22.10 -12.51 8.06
CA TYR A 543 -21.53 -13.26 9.19
C TYR A 543 -20.82 -14.56 8.77
N ARG A 544 -20.23 -14.57 7.57
CA ARG A 544 -19.42 -15.70 7.09
C ARG A 544 -18.02 -15.70 7.70
N LYS A 545 -17.38 -16.87 7.69
CA LYS A 545 -15.96 -16.97 8.03
C LYS A 545 -15.15 -16.24 6.96
N LYS A 546 -14.35 -15.24 7.38
CA LYS A 546 -13.47 -14.48 6.49
C LYS A 546 -12.51 -15.44 5.78
N TRP A 547 -12.33 -15.23 4.50
CA TRP A 547 -11.26 -15.84 3.72
C TRP A 547 -10.39 -14.74 3.12
N GLY A 548 -9.10 -15.01 2.95
CA GLY A 548 -8.17 -14.04 2.39
C GLY A 548 -8.12 -14.10 0.87
N PHE A 549 -7.31 -13.22 0.28
CA PHE A 549 -7.01 -13.17 -1.15
C PHE A 549 -5.61 -13.74 -1.52
N PRO A 550 -5.15 -14.92 -1.01
CA PRO A 550 -3.82 -15.42 -1.34
C PRO A 550 -3.80 -16.24 -2.64
N ALA A 551 -2.69 -16.14 -3.39
CA ALA A 551 -2.36 -17.12 -4.42
C ALA A 551 -1.73 -18.40 -3.81
N PRO A 552 -1.90 -19.58 -4.43
CA PRO A 552 -1.32 -20.84 -3.97
C PRO A 552 0.18 -20.98 -4.30
N ILE A 553 0.98 -19.95 -3.96
CA ILE A 553 2.43 -19.87 -4.25
C ILE A 553 3.19 -21.12 -3.79
N GLY A 554 2.85 -21.65 -2.61
CA GLY A 554 3.50 -22.84 -2.06
C GLY A 554 3.29 -24.09 -2.92
N ASP A 555 2.10 -24.26 -3.50
CA ASP A 555 1.82 -25.38 -4.39
C ASP A 555 2.45 -25.16 -5.77
N TRP A 556 2.46 -23.92 -6.28
CA TRP A 556 3.17 -23.59 -7.52
C TRP A 556 4.68 -23.81 -7.39
N LEU A 557 5.34 -23.34 -6.33
CA LEU A 557 6.77 -23.58 -6.08
C LEU A 557 7.11 -25.07 -5.93
N TYR A 558 6.14 -25.89 -5.52
CA TYR A 558 6.32 -27.34 -5.45
C TYR A 558 6.16 -28.02 -6.83
N LYS A 559 5.45 -27.39 -7.77
CA LYS A 559 5.10 -27.95 -9.08
C LYS A 559 5.57 -27.02 -10.20
N ASP A 560 4.67 -26.21 -10.76
CA ASP A 560 4.84 -25.46 -12.01
C ASP A 560 5.95 -24.39 -11.95
N LEU A 561 6.22 -23.86 -10.76
CA LEU A 561 7.27 -22.88 -10.47
C LEU A 561 8.49 -23.50 -9.78
N SER A 562 8.60 -24.82 -9.71
CA SER A 562 9.75 -25.47 -9.05
C SER A 562 11.09 -25.09 -9.69
N TYR A 563 11.09 -24.82 -11.00
CA TYR A 563 12.26 -24.34 -11.72
C TYR A 563 12.81 -23.01 -11.16
N LEU A 564 11.98 -22.15 -10.56
CA LEU A 564 12.46 -20.90 -9.95
C LEU A 564 13.39 -21.16 -8.76
N ILE A 565 13.17 -22.24 -8.02
CA ILE A 565 14.07 -22.65 -6.94
C ILE A 565 15.42 -23.05 -7.55
N ASP A 566 15.41 -23.87 -8.60
CA ASP A 566 16.64 -24.34 -9.23
C ASP A 566 17.41 -23.21 -9.93
N THR A 567 16.71 -22.24 -10.53
CA THR A 567 17.33 -21.08 -11.19
C THR A 567 17.85 -20.07 -10.17
N TRP A 568 16.97 -19.52 -9.33
CA TRP A 568 17.28 -18.34 -8.52
C TRP A 568 17.92 -18.64 -7.17
N LEU A 569 17.80 -19.89 -6.68
CA LEU A 569 18.41 -20.33 -5.43
C LEU A 569 19.58 -21.30 -5.66
N SER A 570 20.09 -21.36 -6.89
CA SER A 570 21.32 -22.10 -7.21
C SER A 570 22.53 -21.48 -6.49
N LYS A 571 23.56 -22.31 -6.27
CA LYS A 571 24.81 -21.86 -5.66
C LYS A 571 25.44 -20.71 -6.45
N GLU A 572 25.53 -20.87 -7.77
CA GLU A 572 26.08 -19.88 -8.68
C GLU A 572 25.35 -18.54 -8.57
N GLN A 573 24.01 -18.57 -8.63
CA GLN A 573 23.21 -17.34 -8.59
C GLN A 573 23.31 -16.62 -7.24
N LEU A 574 23.26 -17.35 -6.12
CA LEU A 574 23.34 -16.74 -4.78
C LEU A 574 24.75 -16.20 -4.46
N GLU A 575 25.79 -16.91 -4.91
CA GLU A 575 27.18 -16.48 -4.71
C GLU A 575 27.54 -15.28 -5.59
N LYS A 576 26.94 -15.14 -6.78
CA LYS A 576 27.18 -14.01 -7.70
C LYS A 576 27.01 -12.63 -7.06
N HIS A 577 26.02 -12.47 -6.18
CA HIS A 577 25.75 -11.17 -5.53
C HIS A 577 26.39 -11.04 -4.15
N HIS A 578 26.92 -12.12 -3.59
CA HIS A 578 27.49 -12.18 -2.24
C HIS A 578 26.54 -11.64 -1.13
N LEU A 579 25.23 -11.77 -1.34
CA LEU A 579 24.21 -11.30 -0.39
C LEU A 579 23.68 -12.40 0.52
N PHE A 580 23.45 -13.62 -0.02
CA PHE A 580 22.80 -14.70 0.71
C PHE A 580 23.75 -15.86 1.01
N ASN A 581 23.61 -16.43 2.20
CA ASN A 581 24.31 -17.63 2.62
C ASN A 581 23.74 -18.87 1.94
N PHE A 582 24.45 -19.42 0.96
CA PHE A 582 24.02 -20.60 0.20
C PHE A 582 23.71 -21.80 1.10
N SER A 583 24.53 -22.09 2.11
CA SER A 583 24.33 -23.25 2.98
C SER A 583 23.01 -23.16 3.73
N PHE A 584 22.65 -21.96 4.20
CA PHE A 584 21.38 -21.69 4.86
C PHE A 584 20.20 -21.85 3.89
N VAL A 585 20.27 -21.24 2.71
CA VAL A 585 19.21 -21.34 1.68
C VAL A 585 19.00 -22.79 1.23
N ASN A 586 20.07 -23.53 0.98
CA ASN A 586 20.01 -24.93 0.55
C ASN A 586 19.36 -25.83 1.62
N ALA A 587 19.57 -25.56 2.91
CA ALA A 587 18.88 -26.27 3.98
C ALA A 587 17.36 -26.05 3.92
N LEU A 588 16.91 -24.80 3.72
CA LEU A 588 15.49 -24.46 3.56
C LEU A 588 14.88 -25.13 2.32
N VAL A 589 15.61 -25.16 1.21
CA VAL A 589 15.16 -25.83 -0.03
C VAL A 589 14.96 -27.33 0.21
N LYS A 590 15.90 -27.99 0.89
CA LYS A 590 15.77 -29.42 1.25
C LYS A 590 14.58 -29.68 2.16
N GLU A 591 14.40 -28.85 3.19
CA GLU A 591 13.25 -28.94 4.10
C GLU A 591 11.92 -28.78 3.36
N PHE A 592 11.82 -27.78 2.48
CA PHE A 592 10.63 -27.53 1.67
C PHE A 592 10.30 -28.71 0.74
N ARG A 593 11.31 -29.24 0.02
CA ARG A 593 11.17 -30.41 -0.85
C ARG A 593 10.80 -31.69 -0.08
N ASN A 594 11.21 -31.81 1.18
CA ASN A 594 10.84 -32.90 2.08
C ASN A 594 9.44 -32.74 2.71
N GLY A 595 8.63 -31.79 2.24
CA GLY A 595 7.23 -31.63 2.64
C GLY A 595 6.98 -30.57 3.71
N LYS A 596 8.00 -29.85 4.20
CA LYS A 596 7.82 -28.68 5.08
C LYS A 596 7.36 -27.46 4.28
N LYS A 597 6.14 -27.52 3.73
CA LYS A 597 5.59 -26.50 2.83
C LYS A 597 5.53 -25.09 3.43
N PHE A 598 5.54 -24.94 4.77
CA PHE A 598 5.49 -23.62 5.42
C PHE A 598 6.72 -22.73 5.15
N HIS A 599 7.81 -23.26 4.58
CA HIS A 599 8.96 -22.46 4.13
C HIS A 599 8.70 -21.70 2.82
N TYR A 600 7.58 -21.92 2.13
CA TYR A 600 7.36 -21.36 0.79
C TYR A 600 7.54 -19.84 0.72
N LYS A 601 7.05 -19.07 1.71
CA LYS A 601 7.17 -17.60 1.70
C LYS A 601 8.62 -17.12 1.82
N ARG A 602 9.44 -17.83 2.59
CA ARG A 602 10.86 -17.53 2.76
C ARG A 602 11.65 -17.79 1.49
N LEU A 603 11.37 -18.90 0.80
CA LEU A 603 11.98 -19.20 -0.49
C LEU A 603 11.50 -18.19 -1.54
N TRP A 604 10.20 -17.90 -1.54
CA TRP A 604 9.57 -16.93 -2.44
C TRP A 604 10.17 -15.53 -2.29
N SER A 605 10.42 -15.04 -1.07
CA SER A 605 11.00 -13.72 -0.87
C SER A 605 12.44 -13.62 -1.39
N ILE A 606 13.25 -14.67 -1.24
CA ILE A 606 14.60 -14.68 -1.84
C ILE A 606 14.51 -14.72 -3.38
N ILE A 607 13.60 -15.53 -3.94
CA ILE A 607 13.37 -15.62 -5.40
C ILE A 607 12.95 -14.25 -5.95
N VAL A 608 11.95 -13.60 -5.34
CA VAL A 608 11.45 -12.28 -5.79
C VAL A 608 12.55 -11.23 -5.73
N PHE A 609 13.37 -11.22 -4.67
CA PHE A 609 14.53 -10.34 -4.60
C PHE A 609 15.52 -10.61 -5.74
N GLN A 610 15.88 -11.87 -5.98
CA GLN A 610 16.82 -12.27 -7.03
C GLN A 610 16.33 -11.87 -8.42
N MET A 611 15.05 -12.10 -8.72
CA MET A 611 14.41 -11.68 -9.96
C MET A 611 14.44 -10.15 -10.13
N TRP A 612 14.15 -9.40 -9.07
CA TRP A 612 14.22 -7.94 -9.09
C TRP A 612 15.65 -7.43 -9.28
N TYR A 613 16.63 -8.02 -8.59
CA TYR A 613 18.02 -7.64 -8.74
C TYR A 613 18.49 -7.85 -10.18
N ALA A 614 18.18 -9.02 -10.77
CA ALA A 614 18.52 -9.31 -12.16
C ALA A 614 17.89 -8.30 -13.14
N GLU A 615 16.62 -7.94 -12.94
CA GLU A 615 15.92 -6.99 -13.81
C GLU A 615 16.55 -5.59 -13.82
N TYR A 616 17.04 -5.11 -12.67
CA TYR A 616 17.49 -3.72 -12.53
C TYR A 616 19.01 -3.52 -12.49
N PHE A 617 19.78 -4.56 -12.16
CA PHE A 617 21.25 -4.48 -12.07
C PHE A 617 21.98 -5.26 -13.16
N GLU A 618 21.36 -6.28 -13.74
CA GLU A 618 22.03 -7.17 -14.71
C GLU A 618 21.53 -6.97 -16.14
N ARG A 619 20.27 -6.58 -16.31
CA ARG A 619 19.67 -6.31 -17.62
C ARG A 619 20.16 -4.96 -18.13
N LYS A 620 21.22 -4.96 -18.95
CA LYS A 620 21.70 -3.79 -19.69
C LYS A 620 21.00 -3.66 -21.05
#